data_AF-A0A943YDD4-F1
#
_entry.id   AF-A0A943YDD4-F1
#
_cell.length_a   1.000
_cell.length_b   1.000
_cell.length_c   1.000
_cell.angle_alpha   90.00
_cell.angle_beta   90.00
_cell.angle_gamma   90.00
#
_symmetry.space_group_name_H-M   'P 1'
#
loop_
_entity.id
_entity.type
_entity.pdbx_description
1 polymer ?
#
loop_
_entity_poly.entity_id
_entity_poly.type
_entity_poly.pdbx_seq_one_letter_code
_entity_poly.pdbx_strand_id
1 'polypeptide(L)'
;MQAWLDKIKDIKNHKQNVPILFMMIGLPASGKSYVAEQIKDENTVVHSSDEIRKELFGDENSQENNQCVFDTLHKRIKNDLYSGKNVVFDATNVNKKRRISFLEYLNNISCYKVAVCVMTPYENCILRNLQRGRVVPSEVMIKMYKSWTPPYYHEGFDDLIIVDNSTTKIHLTVNELFEGTDGLNSFDQHNEHHSLSLGSHCKAAAEYNHEKFPYSILLYYASLFHDIGKAYTQSKYNSKGIEDGNYHYYSHQNVGAYEALFYMPELHIGDSGALYISNLIYYHMHPYLSWAQSPKALSRDRARIGEVMYNDILRLHQADVSAK
;
A
#
# COMPACT_ATOMS: atom_id res chain seq x y z
N MET A 1 -22.09 -1.13 10.61
CA MET A 1 -22.46 -0.83 9.21
C MET A 1 -21.19 -0.35 8.52
N GLN A 2 -20.83 -0.94 7.40
CA GLN A 2 -19.47 -0.85 6.85
C GLN A 2 -19.29 0.48 6.08
N ALA A 3 -18.80 1.54 6.73
CA ALA A 3 -18.79 2.92 6.22
C ALA A 3 -18.23 3.12 4.79
N TRP A 4 -17.36 2.23 4.32
CA TRP A 4 -16.86 2.28 2.94
C TRP A 4 -17.91 1.90 1.89
N LEU A 5 -18.90 1.07 2.22
CA LEU A 5 -20.00 0.75 1.29
C LEU A 5 -20.85 1.99 1.00
N ASP A 6 -21.05 2.84 2.00
CA ASP A 6 -21.80 4.08 1.83
C ASP A 6 -21.02 5.05 0.93
N LYS A 7 -19.69 5.16 1.09
CA LYS A 7 -18.84 5.90 0.15
C LYS A 7 -18.96 5.39 -1.29
N ILE A 8 -18.99 4.07 -1.50
CA ILE A 8 -19.13 3.48 -2.84
C ILE A 8 -20.51 3.79 -3.44
N LYS A 9 -21.58 3.68 -2.65
CA LYS A 9 -22.93 4.07 -3.08
C LYS A 9 -22.98 5.55 -3.44
N ASP A 10 -22.37 6.41 -2.63
CA ASP A 10 -22.31 7.84 -2.88
C ASP A 10 -21.57 8.13 -4.19
N ILE A 11 -20.40 7.52 -4.42
CA ILE A 11 -19.67 7.68 -5.69
C ILE A 11 -20.54 7.26 -6.88
N LYS A 12 -21.19 6.09 -6.80
CA LYS A 12 -22.08 5.59 -7.87
C LYS A 12 -23.24 6.55 -8.13
N ASN A 13 -23.84 7.11 -7.08
CA ASN A 13 -24.93 8.07 -7.19
C ASN A 13 -24.49 9.40 -7.83
N HIS A 14 -23.29 9.88 -7.53
CA HIS A 14 -22.78 11.14 -8.09
C HIS A 14 -22.16 10.98 -9.48
N LYS A 15 -21.81 9.77 -9.90
CA LYS A 15 -21.12 9.47 -11.17
C LYS A 15 -21.97 8.64 -12.14
N GLN A 16 -23.30 8.75 -12.09
CA GLN A 16 -24.21 7.95 -12.94
C GLN A 16 -23.95 8.04 -14.45
N ASN A 17 -23.38 9.14 -14.95
CA ASN A 17 -23.12 9.36 -16.37
C ASN A 17 -21.68 9.05 -16.81
N VAL A 18 -20.83 8.57 -15.90
CA VAL A 18 -19.42 8.27 -16.18
C VAL A 18 -19.09 6.89 -15.64
N PRO A 19 -18.60 5.94 -16.46
CA PRO A 19 -18.25 4.60 -15.99
C PRO A 19 -17.17 4.68 -14.90
N ILE A 20 -17.29 3.84 -13.88
CA ILE A 20 -16.38 3.83 -12.73
C ILE A 20 -15.49 2.59 -12.80
N LEU A 21 -14.18 2.81 -12.70
CA LEU A 21 -13.20 1.76 -12.44
C LEU A 21 -12.94 1.68 -10.94
N PHE A 22 -13.27 0.56 -10.31
CA PHE A 22 -12.83 0.20 -8.97
C PHE A 22 -11.59 -0.70 -9.07
N MET A 23 -10.40 -0.15 -8.84
CA MET A 23 -9.17 -0.94 -8.80
C MET A 23 -8.95 -1.49 -7.40
N MET A 24 -9.11 -2.81 -7.24
CA MET A 24 -8.85 -3.48 -5.97
C MET A 24 -7.35 -3.55 -5.72
N ILE A 25 -6.89 -3.16 -4.53
CA ILE A 25 -5.47 -3.16 -4.14
C ILE A 25 -5.35 -3.85 -2.79
N GLY A 26 -4.56 -4.92 -2.72
CA GLY A 26 -4.37 -5.67 -1.47
C GLY A 26 -3.69 -7.01 -1.65
N LEU A 27 -3.13 -7.54 -0.57
CA LEU A 27 -2.41 -8.82 -0.55
C LEU A 27 -3.33 -9.99 -0.94
N PRO A 28 -2.79 -11.11 -1.45
CA PRO A 28 -3.60 -12.32 -1.61
C PRO A 28 -4.27 -12.70 -0.27
N ALA A 29 -5.48 -13.26 -0.34
CA ALA A 29 -6.29 -13.57 0.83
C ALA A 29 -6.68 -12.38 1.76
N SER A 30 -6.47 -11.12 1.33
CA SER A 30 -7.00 -9.94 2.05
C SER A 30 -8.53 -9.77 1.92
N GLY A 31 -9.20 -10.57 1.10
CA GLY A 31 -10.66 -10.51 0.89
C GLY A 31 -11.11 -9.58 -0.23
N LYS A 32 -10.23 -9.21 -1.17
CA LYS A 32 -10.59 -8.40 -2.35
C LYS A 32 -11.81 -8.94 -3.11
N SER A 33 -11.85 -10.23 -3.42
CA SER A 33 -12.98 -10.82 -4.15
C SER A 33 -14.29 -10.76 -3.36
N TYR A 34 -14.23 -10.88 -2.01
CA TYR A 34 -15.41 -10.64 -1.17
C TYR A 34 -15.89 -9.19 -1.28
N VAL A 35 -14.98 -8.22 -1.19
CA VAL A 35 -15.30 -6.80 -1.36
C VAL A 35 -15.81 -6.51 -2.78
N ALA A 36 -15.24 -7.12 -3.82
CA ALA A 36 -15.64 -6.98 -5.21
C ALA A 36 -17.10 -7.40 -5.43
N GLU A 37 -17.52 -8.52 -4.85
CA GLU A 37 -18.92 -8.97 -4.91
C GLU A 37 -19.87 -8.00 -4.20
N GLN A 38 -19.45 -7.36 -3.11
CA GLN A 38 -20.27 -6.35 -2.42
C GLN A 38 -20.39 -5.03 -3.23
N ILE A 39 -19.41 -4.73 -4.09
CA ILE A 39 -19.44 -3.57 -4.99
C ILE A 39 -20.35 -3.84 -6.19
N LYS A 40 -20.58 -5.10 -6.56
CA LYS A 40 -21.32 -5.48 -7.75
C LYS A 40 -22.79 -5.05 -7.67
N ASP A 41 -23.30 -4.54 -8.79
CA ASP A 41 -24.71 -4.25 -9.05
C ASP A 41 -25.03 -4.61 -10.51
N GLU A 42 -26.24 -4.29 -10.99
CA GLU A 42 -26.70 -4.62 -12.34
C GLU A 42 -25.82 -4.03 -13.47
N ASN A 43 -25.12 -2.90 -13.23
CA ASN A 43 -24.27 -2.24 -14.22
C ASN A 43 -22.76 -2.45 -13.96
N THR A 44 -22.40 -3.32 -13.02
CA THR A 44 -21.00 -3.54 -12.62
C THR A 44 -20.52 -4.92 -13.03
N VAL A 45 -19.40 -4.97 -13.76
CA VAL A 45 -18.72 -6.21 -14.16
C VAL A 45 -17.46 -6.38 -13.34
N VAL A 46 -17.24 -7.58 -12.79
CA VAL A 46 -15.98 -7.93 -12.10
C VAL A 46 -15.08 -8.65 -13.09
N HIS A 47 -13.84 -8.19 -13.22
CA HIS A 47 -12.80 -8.87 -13.98
C HIS A 47 -11.67 -9.29 -13.05
N SER A 48 -11.51 -10.60 -12.86
CA SER A 48 -10.46 -11.20 -12.03
C SER A 48 -9.31 -11.77 -12.87
N SER A 49 -8.07 -11.52 -12.44
CA SER A 49 -6.90 -12.13 -13.08
C SER A 49 -6.86 -13.66 -12.93
N ASP A 50 -7.44 -14.18 -11.84
CA ASP A 50 -7.48 -15.62 -11.57
C ASP A 50 -8.55 -16.30 -12.45
N GLU A 51 -9.70 -15.67 -12.65
CA GLU A 51 -10.76 -16.17 -13.54
C GLU A 51 -10.30 -16.21 -15.00
N ILE A 52 -9.64 -15.16 -15.49
CA ILE A 52 -9.10 -15.13 -16.85
C ILE A 52 -8.02 -16.19 -17.04
N ARG A 53 -7.19 -16.43 -16.03
CA ARG A 53 -6.17 -17.49 -16.09
C ARG A 53 -6.81 -18.87 -16.17
N LYS A 54 -7.85 -19.12 -15.38
CA LYS A 54 -8.64 -20.36 -15.46
C LYS A 54 -9.32 -20.53 -16.82
N GLU A 55 -9.84 -19.46 -17.40
CA GLU A 55 -10.44 -19.49 -18.74
C GLU A 55 -9.41 -19.86 -19.82
N LEU A 56 -8.23 -19.23 -19.79
CA LEU A 56 -7.21 -19.40 -20.84
C LEU A 56 -6.45 -20.73 -20.73
N PHE A 57 -6.21 -21.23 -19.51
CA PHE A 57 -5.33 -22.38 -19.28
C PHE A 57 -5.99 -23.55 -18.55
N GLY A 58 -7.29 -23.45 -18.25
CA GLY A 58 -8.02 -24.47 -17.48
C GLY A 58 -7.68 -24.52 -15.98
N ASP A 59 -6.62 -23.83 -15.55
CA ASP A 59 -6.12 -23.82 -14.18
C ASP A 59 -5.66 -22.40 -13.77
N GLU A 60 -6.25 -21.89 -12.69
CA GLU A 60 -5.86 -20.63 -12.06
C GLU A 60 -4.47 -20.67 -11.42
N ASN A 61 -3.84 -21.84 -11.29
CA ASN A 61 -2.47 -21.98 -10.80
C ASN A 61 -1.41 -21.95 -11.90
N SER A 62 -1.84 -22.03 -13.17
CA SER A 62 -0.92 -22.02 -14.31
C SER A 62 -0.01 -20.78 -14.25
N GLN A 63 1.30 -20.98 -14.25
CA GLN A 63 2.28 -19.88 -14.37
C GLN A 63 2.52 -19.48 -15.83
N GLU A 64 1.80 -20.11 -16.77
CA GLU A 64 1.96 -19.87 -18.19
C GLU A 64 1.49 -18.46 -18.57
N ASN A 65 2.33 -17.79 -19.36
CA ASN A 65 2.05 -16.55 -20.07
C ASN A 65 1.24 -15.49 -19.29
N ASN A 66 1.77 -15.09 -18.13
CA ASN A 66 1.23 -13.99 -17.31
C ASN A 66 0.89 -12.73 -18.11
N GLN A 67 1.69 -12.41 -19.13
CA GLN A 67 1.44 -11.25 -19.99
C GLN A 67 0.12 -11.37 -20.75
N CYS A 68 -0.17 -12.54 -21.35
CA CYS A 68 -1.43 -12.80 -22.06
C CYS A 68 -2.66 -12.65 -21.15
N VAL A 69 -2.57 -13.11 -19.89
CA VAL A 69 -3.64 -12.94 -18.90
C VAL A 69 -3.93 -11.46 -18.68
N PHE A 70 -2.90 -10.66 -18.38
CA PHE A 70 -3.06 -9.24 -18.11
C PHE A 70 -3.45 -8.43 -19.37
N ASP A 71 -2.96 -8.79 -20.55
CA ASP A 71 -3.38 -8.15 -21.80
C ASP A 71 -4.87 -8.40 -22.09
N THR A 72 -5.33 -9.62 -21.86
CA THR A 72 -6.76 -9.99 -22.00
C THR A 72 -7.60 -9.24 -20.98
N LEU A 73 -7.16 -9.23 -19.71
CA LEU A 73 -7.80 -8.52 -18.61
C LEU A 73 -7.95 -7.02 -18.92
N HIS A 74 -6.85 -6.36 -19.30
CA HIS A 74 -6.84 -4.94 -19.61
C HIS A 74 -7.73 -4.60 -20.80
N LYS A 75 -7.75 -5.45 -21.85
CA LYS A 75 -8.64 -5.28 -23.00
C LYS A 75 -10.13 -5.37 -22.61
N ARG A 76 -10.50 -6.35 -21.78
CA ARG A 76 -11.89 -6.51 -21.31
C ARG A 76 -12.33 -5.33 -20.46
N ILE A 77 -11.52 -4.94 -19.47
CA ILE A 77 -11.80 -3.76 -18.64
C ILE A 77 -11.99 -2.52 -19.52
N LYS A 78 -11.08 -2.30 -20.47
CA LYS A 78 -11.16 -1.16 -21.40
C LYS A 78 -12.46 -1.16 -22.20
N ASN A 79 -12.86 -2.30 -22.75
CA ASN A 79 -14.06 -2.42 -23.57
C ASN A 79 -15.34 -2.19 -22.75
N ASP A 80 -15.43 -2.76 -21.54
CA ASP A 80 -16.61 -2.58 -20.69
C ASP A 80 -16.73 -1.12 -20.22
N LEU A 81 -15.63 -0.49 -19.80
CA LEU A 81 -15.62 0.94 -19.48
C LEU A 81 -16.03 1.80 -20.69
N TYR A 82 -15.52 1.50 -21.89
CA TYR A 82 -15.91 2.21 -23.12
C TYR A 82 -17.41 2.03 -23.43
N SER A 83 -17.99 0.88 -23.09
CA SER A 83 -19.42 0.61 -23.24
C SER A 83 -20.32 1.23 -22.15
N GLY A 84 -19.74 1.98 -21.21
CA GLY A 84 -20.48 2.66 -20.14
C GLY A 84 -20.75 1.81 -18.89
N LYS A 85 -20.16 0.62 -18.78
CA LYS A 85 -20.29 -0.22 -17.58
C LYS A 85 -19.29 0.17 -16.51
N ASN A 86 -19.68 -0.01 -15.26
CA ASN A 86 -18.74 0.02 -14.15
C ASN A 86 -17.92 -1.26 -14.12
N VAL A 87 -16.66 -1.17 -13.72
CA VAL A 87 -15.74 -2.31 -13.69
C VAL A 87 -15.03 -2.40 -12.35
N VAL A 88 -15.06 -3.59 -11.73
CA VAL A 88 -14.16 -3.95 -10.64
C VAL A 88 -12.99 -4.73 -11.21
N PHE A 89 -11.78 -4.20 -11.05
CA PHE A 89 -10.54 -4.87 -11.41
C PHE A 89 -10.00 -5.63 -10.19
N ASP A 90 -10.36 -6.92 -10.08
CA ASP A 90 -9.93 -7.80 -9.00
C ASP A 90 -8.59 -8.48 -9.31
N ALA A 91 -7.51 -7.80 -8.92
CA ALA A 91 -6.17 -8.36 -8.85
C ALA A 91 -5.46 -7.79 -7.62
N THR A 92 -4.23 -8.22 -7.34
CA THR A 92 -3.50 -7.74 -6.16
C THR A 92 -3.12 -6.26 -6.28
N ASN A 93 -2.76 -5.81 -7.48
CA ASN A 93 -2.42 -4.41 -7.82
C ASN A 93 -1.48 -3.71 -6.81
N VAL A 94 -0.60 -4.48 -6.17
CA VAL A 94 0.28 -3.99 -5.09
C VAL A 94 1.43 -3.11 -5.58
N ASN A 95 1.72 -3.10 -6.89
CA ASN A 95 2.86 -2.39 -7.47
C ASN A 95 2.45 -1.10 -8.21
N LYS A 96 2.92 0.04 -7.71
CA LYS A 96 2.68 1.40 -8.23
C LYS A 96 2.98 1.56 -9.73
N LYS A 97 4.10 1.02 -10.23
CA LYS A 97 4.46 1.16 -11.65
C LYS A 97 3.44 0.46 -12.55
N ARG A 98 2.94 -0.71 -12.14
CA ARG A 98 1.91 -1.45 -12.88
C ARG A 98 0.57 -0.72 -12.85
N ARG A 99 0.17 -0.18 -11.70
CA ARG A 99 -1.04 0.64 -11.58
C ARG A 99 -0.99 1.87 -12.49
N ILE A 100 0.08 2.66 -12.41
CA ILE A 100 0.29 3.84 -13.27
C ILE A 100 0.21 3.45 -14.74
N SER A 101 0.93 2.41 -15.16
CA SER A 101 0.92 1.96 -16.56
C SER A 101 -0.48 1.58 -17.04
N PHE A 102 -1.30 0.98 -16.17
CA PHE A 102 -2.68 0.62 -16.51
C PHE A 102 -3.60 1.85 -16.53
N LEU A 103 -3.47 2.77 -15.57
CA LEU A 103 -4.26 4.01 -15.55
C LEU A 103 -3.94 4.89 -16.77
N GLU A 104 -2.66 4.99 -17.15
CA GLU A 104 -2.21 5.69 -18.36
C GLU A 104 -2.78 5.04 -19.64
N TYR A 105 -2.90 3.71 -19.69
CA TYR A 105 -3.54 2.98 -20.79
C TYR A 105 -5.04 3.33 -20.95
N LEU A 106 -5.69 3.80 -19.88
CA LEU A 106 -7.09 4.23 -19.88
C LEU A 106 -7.29 5.74 -20.13
N ASN A 107 -6.22 6.53 -20.33
CA ASN A 107 -6.33 7.99 -20.46
C ASN A 107 -7.27 8.47 -21.58
N ASN A 108 -7.50 7.67 -22.61
CA ASN A 108 -8.41 8.00 -23.71
C ASN A 108 -9.88 7.59 -23.44
N ILE A 109 -10.18 7.13 -22.23
CA ILE A 109 -11.53 6.79 -21.79
C ILE A 109 -11.91 7.72 -20.64
N SER A 110 -13.06 8.38 -20.79
CA SER A 110 -13.66 9.15 -19.71
C SER A 110 -14.26 8.18 -18.69
N CYS A 111 -13.48 7.81 -17.67
CA CYS A 111 -13.93 7.01 -16.54
C CYS A 111 -13.45 7.61 -15.21
N TYR A 112 -14.25 7.40 -14.16
CA TYR A 112 -13.91 7.78 -12.80
C TYR A 112 -13.14 6.63 -12.13
N LYS A 113 -11.95 6.88 -11.59
CA LYS A 113 -11.01 5.85 -11.15
C LYS A 113 -10.90 5.87 -9.63
N VAL A 114 -11.31 4.79 -8.99
CA VAL A 114 -11.30 4.63 -7.53
C VAL A 114 -10.27 3.57 -7.14
N ALA A 115 -9.32 3.94 -6.28
CA ALA A 115 -8.45 2.97 -5.62
C ALA A 115 -9.17 2.38 -4.40
N VAL A 116 -9.39 1.07 -4.37
CA VAL A 116 -10.02 0.37 -3.24
C VAL A 116 -8.96 -0.48 -2.53
N CYS A 117 -8.39 0.06 -1.46
CA CYS A 117 -7.37 -0.60 -0.64
C CYS A 117 -8.03 -1.57 0.34
N VAL A 118 -7.99 -2.87 0.06
CA VAL A 118 -8.51 -3.90 0.96
C VAL A 118 -7.42 -4.36 1.90
N MET A 119 -7.46 -3.82 3.12
CA MET A 119 -6.45 -3.97 4.15
C MET A 119 -6.78 -5.14 5.08
N THR A 120 -5.80 -5.99 5.32
CA THR A 120 -5.89 -7.11 6.26
C THR A 120 -4.48 -7.41 6.76
N PRO A 121 -4.23 -7.54 8.07
CA PRO A 121 -2.90 -7.83 8.59
C PRO A 121 -2.24 -9.01 7.87
N TYR A 122 -0.93 -8.94 7.64
CA TYR A 122 -0.22 -9.93 6.81
C TYR A 122 -0.40 -11.36 7.34
N GLU A 123 -0.34 -11.53 8.66
CA GLU A 123 -0.51 -12.81 9.35
C GLU A 123 -1.92 -13.36 9.12
N ASN A 124 -2.93 -12.51 9.15
CA ASN A 124 -4.31 -12.88 8.82
C ASN A 124 -4.43 -13.31 7.35
N CYS A 125 -3.73 -12.64 6.44
CA CYS A 125 -3.66 -13.06 5.04
C CYS A 125 -3.02 -14.45 4.89
N ILE A 126 -1.95 -14.74 5.65
CA ILE A 126 -1.31 -16.07 5.67
C ILE A 126 -2.28 -17.13 6.20
N LEU A 127 -2.92 -16.90 7.34
CA LEU A 127 -3.89 -17.84 7.92
C LEU A 127 -5.05 -18.13 6.97
N ARG A 128 -5.62 -17.09 6.35
CA ARG A 128 -6.67 -17.24 5.34
C ARG A 128 -6.16 -17.99 4.10
N ASN A 129 -4.96 -17.70 3.64
CA ASN A 129 -4.37 -18.34 2.47
C ASN A 129 -4.18 -19.85 2.67
N LEU A 130 -3.81 -20.29 3.89
CA LEU A 130 -3.67 -21.70 4.23
C LEU A 130 -5.01 -22.48 4.26
N GLN A 131 -6.13 -21.77 4.42
CA GLN A 131 -7.47 -22.36 4.48
C GLN A 131 -8.18 -22.40 3.11
N ARG A 132 -7.60 -21.79 2.08
CA ARG A 132 -8.20 -21.74 0.74
C ARG A 132 -7.90 -23.02 -0.04
N GLY A 133 -8.80 -23.39 -0.95
CA GLY A 133 -8.54 -24.48 -1.90
C GLY A 133 -7.31 -24.25 -2.77
N ARG A 134 -7.03 -22.98 -3.13
CA ARG A 134 -5.78 -22.54 -3.75
C ARG A 134 -4.91 -21.80 -2.74
N VAL A 135 -3.71 -22.33 -2.51
CA VAL A 135 -2.71 -21.76 -1.61
C VAL A 135 -1.63 -21.05 -2.43
N VAL A 136 -1.48 -19.74 -2.21
CA VAL A 136 -0.34 -18.99 -2.76
C VAL A 136 0.92 -19.34 -1.95
N PRO A 137 2.06 -19.70 -2.57
CA PRO A 137 3.28 -20.03 -1.83
C PRO A 137 3.76 -18.89 -0.93
N SER A 138 4.38 -19.22 0.21
CA SER A 138 4.76 -18.24 1.24
C SER A 138 5.81 -17.24 0.74
N GLU A 139 6.73 -17.68 -0.12
CA GLU A 139 7.72 -16.84 -0.79
C GLU A 139 7.08 -15.81 -1.74
N VAL A 140 5.93 -16.14 -2.33
CA VAL A 140 5.16 -15.21 -3.16
C VAL A 140 4.38 -14.24 -2.28
N MET A 141 3.80 -14.71 -1.17
CA MET A 141 3.11 -13.87 -0.19
C MET A 141 4.04 -12.80 0.38
N ILE A 142 5.22 -13.17 0.86
CA ILE A 142 6.21 -12.24 1.42
C ILE A 142 6.72 -11.25 0.35
N LYS A 143 6.89 -11.71 -0.90
CA LYS A 143 7.29 -10.83 -2.01
C LYS A 143 6.20 -9.81 -2.33
N MET A 144 4.93 -10.19 -2.31
CA MET A 144 3.81 -9.25 -2.53
C MET A 144 3.68 -8.26 -1.38
N TYR A 145 3.86 -8.70 -0.14
CA TYR A 145 3.89 -7.83 1.04
C TYR A 145 5.01 -6.80 0.96
N LYS A 146 6.25 -7.25 0.74
CA LYS A 146 7.42 -6.35 0.59
C LYS A 146 7.41 -5.47 -0.66
N SER A 147 6.52 -5.73 -1.62
CA SER A 147 6.37 -4.90 -2.83
C SER A 147 5.11 -4.03 -2.83
N TRP A 148 4.32 -4.07 -1.75
CA TRP A 148 3.14 -3.22 -1.62
C TRP A 148 3.54 -1.75 -1.60
N THR A 149 2.80 -0.95 -2.36
CA THR A 149 3.02 0.48 -2.48
C THR A 149 1.67 1.20 -2.39
N PRO A 150 1.56 2.25 -1.59
CA PRO A 150 0.29 2.93 -1.37
C PRO A 150 -0.17 3.66 -2.63
N PRO A 151 -1.45 3.52 -3.04
CA PRO A 151 -2.02 4.34 -4.10
C PRO A 151 -2.21 5.78 -3.64
N TYR A 152 -2.18 6.71 -4.59
CA TYR A 152 -2.55 8.11 -4.35
C TYR A 152 -2.99 8.80 -5.64
N TYR A 153 -3.58 9.99 -5.52
CA TYR A 153 -4.11 10.78 -6.63
C TYR A 153 -3.11 10.99 -7.78
N HIS A 154 -1.82 11.16 -7.48
CA HIS A 154 -0.76 11.36 -8.49
C HIS A 154 -0.56 10.16 -9.45
N GLU A 155 -1.20 9.01 -9.20
CA GLU A 155 -1.19 7.87 -10.13
C GLU A 155 -2.26 8.00 -11.22
N GLY A 156 -3.20 8.94 -11.06
CA GLY A 156 -4.38 9.11 -11.93
C GLY A 156 -5.68 8.57 -11.34
N PHE A 157 -5.74 8.36 -10.03
CA PHE A 157 -7.00 8.07 -9.32
C PHE A 157 -7.76 9.36 -9.02
N ASP A 158 -9.09 9.28 -9.06
CA ASP A 158 -10.00 10.35 -8.69
C ASP A 158 -10.48 10.23 -7.24
N ASP A 159 -10.51 9.01 -6.69
CA ASP A 159 -10.93 8.75 -5.32
C ASP A 159 -10.14 7.59 -4.68
N LEU A 160 -10.07 7.61 -3.35
CA LEU A 160 -9.30 6.67 -2.55
C LEU A 160 -10.18 6.14 -1.41
N ILE A 161 -10.34 4.82 -1.36
CA ILE A 161 -11.11 4.13 -0.32
C ILE A 161 -10.24 3.12 0.39
N ILE A 162 -10.24 3.16 1.73
CA ILE A 162 -9.69 2.09 2.56
C ILE A 162 -10.83 1.21 3.07
N VAL A 163 -10.68 -0.09 2.83
CA VAL A 163 -11.55 -1.14 3.35
C VAL A 163 -10.76 -1.93 4.39
N ASP A 164 -11.04 -1.67 5.66
CA ASP A 164 -10.56 -2.54 6.74
C ASP A 164 -11.35 -3.86 6.73
N ASN A 165 -10.66 -4.93 6.36
CA ASN A 165 -11.18 -6.30 6.35
C ASN A 165 -10.43 -7.20 7.37
N SER A 166 -9.87 -6.59 8.41
CA SER A 166 -9.27 -7.30 9.54
C SER A 166 -10.37 -7.97 10.37
N THR A 167 -10.19 -9.26 10.66
CA THR A 167 -11.02 -10.01 11.62
C THR A 167 -10.47 -9.92 13.04
N THR A 168 -9.17 -9.67 13.14
CA THR A 168 -8.40 -9.42 14.37
C THR A 168 -7.43 -8.30 14.06
N LYS A 169 -7.39 -7.27 14.91
CA LYS A 169 -6.35 -6.23 14.85
C LYS A 169 -5.15 -6.76 15.61
N ILE A 170 -3.99 -6.85 14.96
CA ILE A 170 -2.78 -7.44 15.56
C ILE A 170 -2.07 -6.44 16.51
N HIS A 171 -2.45 -5.17 16.48
CA HIS A 171 -2.16 -4.18 17.53
C HIS A 171 -3.39 -3.27 17.68
N LEU A 172 -3.87 -3.05 18.89
CA LEU A 172 -5.13 -2.32 19.15
C LEU A 172 -4.90 -0.81 19.17
N THR A 173 -3.69 -0.34 19.52
CA THR A 173 -3.38 1.08 19.64
C THR A 173 -1.94 1.45 19.25
N VAL A 174 -1.70 2.73 18.93
CA VAL A 174 -0.35 3.31 18.81
C VAL A 174 0.44 3.11 20.09
N ASN A 175 -0.20 3.20 21.27
CA ASN A 175 0.48 2.95 22.53
C ASN A 175 1.01 1.52 22.61
N GLU A 176 0.22 0.52 22.21
CA GLU A 176 0.67 -0.89 22.18
C GLU A 176 1.80 -1.11 21.17
N LEU A 177 1.78 -0.44 20.01
CA LEU A 177 2.86 -0.51 19.04
C LEU A 177 4.20 -0.08 19.66
N PHE A 178 4.21 0.96 20.49
CA PHE A 178 5.45 1.51 21.05
C PHE A 178 5.83 0.93 22.42
N GLU A 179 4.86 0.81 23.32
CA GLU A 179 5.05 0.46 24.74
C GLU A 179 4.68 -1.01 25.06
N GLY A 180 4.12 -1.76 24.10
CA GLY A 180 3.75 -3.16 24.31
C GLY A 180 4.95 -4.05 24.65
N THR A 181 4.67 -5.29 25.07
CA THR A 181 5.71 -6.29 25.40
C THR A 181 6.74 -6.45 24.28
N ASP A 182 6.26 -6.51 23.03
CA ASP A 182 7.07 -6.57 21.81
C ASP A 182 7.05 -5.23 21.05
N GLY A 183 6.88 -4.12 21.78
CA GLY A 183 6.75 -2.77 21.23
C GLY A 183 8.07 -2.20 20.71
N LEU A 184 7.99 -1.15 19.89
CA LEU A 184 9.17 -0.59 19.24
C LEU A 184 10.20 0.02 20.21
N ASN A 185 9.79 0.45 21.41
CA ASN A 185 10.73 0.96 22.40
C ASN A 185 11.69 -0.11 22.94
N SER A 186 11.29 -1.39 22.92
CA SER A 186 12.14 -2.52 23.32
C SER A 186 12.86 -3.18 22.14
N PHE A 187 12.60 -2.73 20.90
CA PHE A 187 13.20 -3.29 19.71
C PHE A 187 14.66 -2.82 19.52
N ASP A 188 15.59 -3.77 19.65
CA ASP A 188 17.01 -3.60 19.34
C ASP A 188 17.25 -3.73 17.82
N GLN A 189 17.80 -2.68 17.21
CA GLN A 189 18.11 -2.64 15.79
C GLN A 189 19.39 -3.41 15.43
N HIS A 190 20.15 -3.90 16.42
CA HIS A 190 21.36 -4.72 16.25
C HIS A 190 22.30 -4.17 15.16
N ASN A 191 22.55 -2.87 15.19
CA ASN A 191 23.41 -2.15 14.24
C ASN A 191 24.27 -1.15 15.03
N GLU A 192 25.58 -1.18 14.79
CA GLU A 192 26.62 -0.42 15.51
C GLU A 192 26.43 1.11 15.49
N HIS A 193 25.55 1.63 14.62
CA HIS A 193 25.31 3.05 14.44
C HIS A 193 24.08 3.62 15.20
N HIS A 194 23.36 2.83 15.99
CA HIS A 194 22.14 3.28 16.68
C HIS A 194 22.32 3.42 18.20
N SER A 195 22.17 4.64 18.71
CA SER A 195 22.11 4.99 20.15
C SER A 195 20.72 4.77 20.78
N LEU A 196 19.67 4.71 19.95
CA LEU A 196 18.27 4.63 20.36
C LEU A 196 17.63 3.30 19.93
N SER A 197 16.66 2.83 20.71
CA SER A 197 15.72 1.82 20.22
C SER A 197 14.90 2.36 19.05
N LEU A 198 14.33 1.47 18.24
CA LEU A 198 13.53 1.84 17.08
C LEU A 198 12.37 2.78 17.44
N GLY A 199 11.70 2.53 18.56
CA GLY A 199 10.60 3.35 19.05
C GLY A 199 11.04 4.76 19.46
N SER A 200 12.14 4.87 20.20
CA SER A 200 12.71 6.15 20.61
C SER A 200 13.18 6.98 19.41
N HIS A 201 13.78 6.34 18.40
CA HIS A 201 14.14 6.97 17.12
C HIS A 201 12.93 7.58 16.42
N CYS A 202 11.88 6.77 16.21
CA CYS A 202 10.64 7.22 15.58
C CYS A 202 9.98 8.39 16.34
N LYS A 203 9.97 8.34 17.68
CA LYS A 203 9.44 9.42 18.53
C LYS A 203 10.28 10.70 18.41
N ALA A 204 11.59 10.60 18.47
CA ALA A 204 12.48 11.75 18.31
C ALA A 204 12.31 12.43 16.94
N ALA A 205 12.17 11.64 15.86
CA ALA A 205 11.86 12.17 14.53
C ALA A 205 10.48 12.87 14.48
N ALA A 206 9.48 12.31 15.15
CA ALA A 206 8.16 12.91 15.24
C ALA A 206 8.16 14.23 16.04
N GLU A 207 8.85 14.27 17.18
CA GLU A 207 9.04 15.46 18.01
C GLU A 207 9.77 16.56 17.24
N TYR A 208 10.85 16.22 16.52
CA TYR A 208 11.57 17.16 15.66
C TYR A 208 10.64 17.87 14.66
N ASN A 209 9.79 17.09 13.98
CA ASN A 209 8.85 17.66 13.01
C ASN A 209 7.69 18.39 13.71
N HIS A 210 7.28 17.98 14.91
CA HIS A 210 6.29 18.71 15.70
C HIS A 210 6.79 20.10 16.10
N GLU A 211 8.04 20.21 16.55
CA GLU A 211 8.64 21.48 16.94
C GLU A 211 8.76 22.45 15.75
N LYS A 212 9.16 21.94 14.58
CA LYS A 212 9.36 22.77 13.39
C LYS A 212 8.08 23.05 12.61
N PHE A 213 7.14 22.11 12.62
CA PHE A 213 5.92 22.13 11.83
C PHE A 213 4.71 21.71 12.69
N PRO A 214 4.37 22.48 13.75
CA PRO A 214 3.41 22.06 14.79
C PRO A 214 1.99 21.81 14.28
N TYR A 215 1.62 22.38 13.12
CA TYR A 215 0.31 22.20 12.48
C TYR A 215 0.28 21.06 11.46
N SER A 216 1.41 20.41 11.18
CA SER A 216 1.53 19.35 10.17
C SER A 216 1.32 17.97 10.82
N ILE A 217 0.08 17.70 11.24
CA ILE A 217 -0.27 16.43 11.92
C ILE A 217 0.04 15.18 11.08
N LEU A 218 -0.13 15.26 9.75
CA LEU A 218 0.20 14.15 8.85
C LEU A 218 1.72 13.91 8.80
N LEU A 219 2.53 14.97 8.85
CA LEU A 219 3.99 14.85 8.88
C LEU A 219 4.46 14.27 10.22
N TYR A 220 3.82 14.67 11.34
CA TYR A 220 4.08 14.08 12.65
C TYR A 220 3.86 12.57 12.64
N TYR A 221 2.69 12.10 12.19
CA TYR A 221 2.41 10.66 12.14
C TYR A 221 3.24 9.91 11.11
N ALA A 222 3.55 10.52 9.96
CA ALA A 222 4.51 9.93 9.03
C ALA A 222 5.89 9.74 9.66
N SER A 223 6.34 10.70 10.47
CA SER A 223 7.60 10.60 11.21
C SER A 223 7.53 9.56 12.32
N LEU A 224 6.41 9.46 13.03
CA LEU A 224 6.22 8.44 14.05
C LEU A 224 6.22 7.03 13.45
N PHE A 225 5.70 6.86 12.24
CA PHE A 225 5.53 5.53 11.63
C PHE A 225 6.55 5.17 10.53
N HIS A 226 7.49 6.04 10.18
CA HIS A 226 8.33 5.84 8.97
C HIS A 226 9.10 4.51 8.98
N ASP A 227 9.51 4.07 10.16
CA ASP A 227 10.46 2.99 10.33
C ASP A 227 9.85 1.72 10.96
N ILE A 228 8.54 1.70 11.21
CA ILE A 228 7.85 0.57 11.87
C ILE A 228 7.99 -0.73 11.06
N GLY A 229 8.19 -0.61 9.75
CA GLY A 229 8.42 -1.77 8.88
C GLY A 229 9.68 -2.55 9.22
N LYS A 230 10.63 -1.99 9.98
CA LYS A 230 11.86 -2.69 10.41
C LYS A 230 11.53 -3.90 11.29
N ALA A 231 10.53 -3.78 12.17
CA ALA A 231 10.08 -4.87 13.04
C ALA A 231 9.60 -6.11 12.26
N TYR A 232 9.14 -5.93 11.02
CA TYR A 232 8.59 -6.99 10.16
C TYR A 232 9.57 -7.46 9.08
N THR A 233 10.72 -6.79 8.91
CA THR A 233 11.63 -7.02 7.77
C THR A 233 13.06 -7.36 8.15
N GLN A 234 13.36 -7.45 9.44
CA GLN A 234 14.66 -7.79 9.97
C GLN A 234 15.20 -9.10 9.36
N SER A 235 16.44 -9.08 8.89
CA SER A 235 17.13 -10.24 8.32
C SER A 235 18.61 -10.22 8.68
N LYS A 236 19.16 -11.38 9.05
CA LYS A 236 20.61 -11.56 9.24
C LYS A 236 21.40 -11.66 7.93
N TYR A 237 20.69 -11.80 6.80
CA TYR A 237 21.28 -12.01 5.50
C TYR A 237 21.19 -10.76 4.65
N ASN A 238 22.30 -10.39 4.02
CA ASN A 238 22.31 -9.31 3.04
C ASN A 238 21.65 -9.72 1.71
N SER A 239 21.62 -8.81 0.74
CA SER A 239 21.03 -9.05 -0.58
C SER A 239 21.58 -10.25 -1.37
N LYS A 240 22.75 -10.78 -0.98
CA LYS A 240 23.39 -11.95 -1.59
C LYS A 240 23.11 -13.24 -0.81
N GLY A 241 22.33 -13.17 0.27
CA GLY A 241 22.07 -14.32 1.15
C GLY A 241 23.23 -14.65 2.09
N ILE A 242 24.12 -13.68 2.35
CA ILE A 242 25.30 -13.88 3.21
C ILE A 242 25.06 -13.20 4.56
N GLU A 243 25.38 -13.91 5.65
CA GLU A 243 25.43 -13.34 7.00
C GLU A 243 26.75 -12.58 7.18
N ASP A 244 26.66 -11.25 7.31
CA ASP A 244 27.81 -10.35 7.38
C ASP A 244 27.97 -9.68 8.76
N GLY A 245 27.33 -10.24 9.78
CA GLY A 245 27.34 -9.74 11.15
C GLY A 245 26.40 -8.58 11.41
N ASN A 246 25.74 -8.03 10.38
CA ASN A 246 24.77 -6.94 10.50
C ASN A 246 23.35 -7.42 10.20
N TYR A 247 22.38 -6.74 10.83
CA TYR A 247 20.97 -6.90 10.49
C TYR A 247 20.56 -5.96 9.36
N HIS A 248 19.76 -6.47 8.44
CA HIS A 248 19.28 -5.78 7.24
C HIS A 248 17.76 -5.66 7.25
N TYR A 249 17.25 -4.54 6.72
CA TYR A 249 15.81 -4.19 6.75
C TYR A 249 15.29 -3.90 5.34
N TYR A 250 15.48 -4.85 4.42
CA TYR A 250 15.09 -4.66 3.03
C TYR A 250 13.58 -4.49 2.87
N SER A 251 13.18 -3.41 2.20
CA SER A 251 11.78 -3.05 1.92
C SER A 251 10.96 -2.66 3.16
N HIS A 252 11.61 -2.26 4.27
CA HIS A 252 10.89 -1.78 5.46
C HIS A 252 9.99 -0.58 5.14
N GLN A 253 10.35 0.28 4.20
CA GLN A 253 9.51 1.41 3.78
C GLN A 253 8.21 0.96 3.09
N ASN A 254 8.24 -0.16 2.35
CA ASN A 254 7.05 -0.75 1.72
C ASN A 254 6.14 -1.39 2.77
N VAL A 255 6.75 -2.16 3.66
CA VAL A 255 6.05 -2.86 4.74
C VAL A 255 5.48 -1.87 5.76
N GLY A 256 6.27 -0.89 6.20
CA GLY A 256 5.83 0.16 7.11
C GLY A 256 4.70 1.00 6.52
N ALA A 257 4.73 1.29 5.22
CA ALA A 257 3.63 1.98 4.54
C ALA A 257 2.31 1.16 4.60
N TYR A 258 2.39 -0.17 4.49
CA TYR A 258 1.24 -1.06 4.63
C TYR A 258 0.74 -1.12 6.08
N GLU A 259 1.65 -1.37 7.02
CA GLU A 259 1.33 -1.59 8.44
C GLU A 259 0.79 -0.32 9.11
N ALA A 260 1.28 0.86 8.73
CA ALA A 260 0.82 2.13 9.30
C ALA A 260 -0.70 2.34 9.14
N LEU A 261 -1.30 1.80 8.07
CA LEU A 261 -2.72 1.96 7.80
C LEU A 261 -3.63 1.32 8.85
N PHE A 262 -3.16 0.33 9.61
CA PHE A 262 -3.95 -0.31 10.67
C PHE A 262 -4.12 0.56 11.92
N TYR A 263 -3.27 1.60 12.08
CA TYR A 263 -3.32 2.54 13.21
C TYR A 263 -4.12 3.81 12.89
N MET A 264 -4.33 4.13 11.62
CA MET A 264 -5.01 5.35 11.17
C MET A 264 -6.44 5.52 11.71
N PRO A 265 -7.26 4.45 11.89
CA PRO A 265 -8.60 4.59 12.46
C PRO A 265 -8.62 5.15 13.89
N GLU A 266 -7.63 4.81 14.72
CA GLU A 266 -7.49 5.35 16.09
C GLU A 266 -7.20 6.86 16.07
N LEU A 267 -6.47 7.31 15.04
CA LEU A 267 -6.07 8.70 14.87
C LEU A 267 -7.16 9.57 14.21
N HIS A 268 -8.32 8.99 13.89
CA HIS A 268 -9.42 9.64 13.17
C HIS A 268 -8.99 10.29 11.83
N ILE A 269 -7.99 9.70 11.17
CA ILE A 269 -7.49 10.17 9.88
C ILE A 269 -8.30 9.52 8.76
N GLY A 270 -8.91 10.34 7.89
CA GLY A 270 -9.63 9.85 6.72
C GLY A 270 -8.72 9.22 5.66
N ASP A 271 -9.30 8.44 4.74
CA ASP A 271 -8.60 7.58 3.78
C ASP A 271 -7.52 8.32 2.97
N SER A 272 -7.80 9.55 2.52
CA SER A 272 -6.83 10.37 1.78
C SER A 272 -5.65 10.82 2.65
N GLY A 273 -5.87 11.17 3.92
CA GLY A 273 -4.82 11.48 4.88
C GLY A 273 -3.99 10.26 5.26
N ALA A 274 -4.65 9.12 5.46
CA ALA A 274 -4.02 7.84 5.77
C ALA A 274 -3.09 7.38 4.64
N LEU A 275 -3.56 7.46 3.39
CA LEU A 275 -2.75 7.14 2.21
C LEU A 275 -1.69 8.20 1.91
N TYR A 276 -1.89 9.46 2.32
CA TYR A 276 -0.84 10.48 2.26
C TYR A 276 0.31 10.12 3.22
N ILE A 277 0.00 9.81 4.48
CA ILE A 277 0.99 9.34 5.46
C ILE A 277 1.71 8.09 4.95
N SER A 278 0.96 7.10 4.48
CA SER A 278 1.52 5.88 3.91
C SER A 278 2.46 6.16 2.73
N ASN A 279 2.15 7.13 1.86
CA ASN A 279 3.07 7.56 0.80
C ASN A 279 4.33 8.24 1.35
N LEU A 280 4.24 9.09 2.37
CA LEU A 280 5.42 9.67 3.01
C LEU A 280 6.34 8.58 3.57
N ILE A 281 5.77 7.58 4.25
CA ILE A 281 6.50 6.41 4.75
C ILE A 281 7.12 5.64 3.59
N TYR A 282 6.39 5.36 2.50
CA TYR A 282 6.97 4.66 1.35
C TYR A 282 8.16 5.42 0.74
N TYR A 283 8.07 6.75 0.65
CA TYR A 283 9.08 7.58 0.02
C TYR A 283 10.24 8.00 0.93
N HIS A 284 10.17 7.78 2.25
CA HIS A 284 11.13 8.37 3.20
C HIS A 284 12.60 7.98 2.94
N MET A 285 12.85 6.78 2.41
CA MET A 285 14.20 6.33 2.02
C MET A 285 14.66 6.81 0.65
N HIS A 286 13.77 7.38 -0.18
CA HIS A 286 14.13 7.80 -1.53
C HIS A 286 15.24 8.87 -1.58
N PRO A 287 15.25 9.91 -0.71
CA PRO A 287 16.36 10.84 -0.59
C PRO A 287 17.73 10.15 -0.43
N TYR A 288 17.83 9.15 0.45
CA TYR A 288 19.07 8.38 0.67
C TYR A 288 19.41 7.41 -0.46
N LEU A 289 18.39 6.82 -1.09
CA LEU A 289 18.56 5.77 -2.08
C LEU A 289 18.48 6.34 -3.50
N SER A 290 17.29 6.26 -4.10
CA SER A 290 17.10 6.49 -5.52
C SER A 290 17.39 7.93 -5.97
N TRP A 291 17.12 8.92 -5.11
CA TRP A 291 17.27 10.33 -5.45
C TRP A 291 18.72 10.80 -5.33
N ALA A 292 19.44 10.36 -4.30
CA ALA A 292 20.89 10.60 -4.18
C ALA A 292 21.68 9.99 -5.34
N GLN A 293 21.27 8.82 -5.84
CA GLN A 293 21.96 8.10 -6.91
C GLN A 293 21.54 8.54 -8.32
N SER A 294 20.39 9.22 -8.47
CA SER A 294 19.83 9.54 -9.78
C SER A 294 19.01 10.83 -9.77
N PRO A 295 19.57 11.95 -10.28
CA PRO A 295 18.81 13.18 -10.51
C PRO A 295 17.59 12.98 -11.43
N LYS A 296 17.67 12.02 -12.37
CA LYS A 296 16.54 11.64 -13.22
C LYS A 296 15.41 10.98 -12.42
N ALA A 297 15.74 10.12 -11.45
CA ALA A 297 14.73 9.51 -10.58
C ALA A 297 14.05 10.56 -9.70
N LEU A 298 14.84 11.48 -9.11
CA LEU A 298 14.32 12.63 -8.36
C LEU A 298 13.35 13.45 -9.20
N SER A 299 13.78 13.90 -10.38
CA SER A 299 12.97 14.75 -11.26
C SER A 299 11.66 14.05 -11.67
N ARG A 300 11.73 12.77 -12.05
CA ARG A 300 10.54 11.97 -12.38
C ARG A 300 9.58 11.84 -11.21
N ASP A 301 10.08 11.50 -10.03
CA ASP A 301 9.24 11.27 -8.86
C ASP A 301 8.62 12.59 -8.38
N ARG A 302 9.41 13.68 -8.29
CA ARG A 302 8.95 15.03 -7.94
C ARG A 302 7.86 15.53 -8.90
N ALA A 303 8.06 15.37 -10.21
CA ALA A 303 7.07 15.76 -11.21
C ALA A 303 5.74 15.01 -11.05
N ARG A 304 5.78 13.78 -10.52
CA ARG A 304 4.58 12.97 -10.29
C ARG A 304 3.92 13.31 -8.95
N ILE A 305 4.66 13.23 -7.85
CA ILE A 305 4.10 13.40 -6.49
C ILE A 305 3.75 14.85 -6.14
N GLY A 306 4.30 15.81 -6.90
CA GLY A 306 4.08 17.24 -6.70
C GLY A 306 4.93 17.83 -5.58
N GLU A 307 4.96 19.16 -5.52
CA GLU A 307 5.83 19.92 -4.61
C GLU A 307 5.50 19.72 -3.14
N VAL A 308 4.21 19.63 -2.79
CA VAL A 308 3.78 19.51 -1.38
C VAL A 308 4.31 18.21 -0.77
N MET A 309 4.01 17.06 -1.39
CA MET A 309 4.48 15.76 -0.92
C MET A 309 6.01 15.65 -1.00
N TYR A 310 6.63 16.17 -2.07
CA TYR A 310 8.09 16.21 -2.18
C TYR A 310 8.75 16.93 -1.01
N ASN A 311 8.26 18.12 -0.65
CA ASN A 311 8.80 18.88 0.47
C ASN A 311 8.56 18.17 1.81
N ASP A 312 7.41 17.53 2.01
CA ASP A 312 7.14 16.74 3.21
C ASP A 312 8.05 15.51 3.33
N ILE A 313 8.39 14.86 2.22
CA ILE A 313 9.38 13.77 2.20
C ILE A 313 10.76 14.28 2.61
N LEU A 314 11.17 15.46 2.14
CA LEU A 314 12.44 16.06 2.55
C LEU A 314 12.45 16.44 4.04
N ARG A 315 11.33 16.93 4.58
CA ARG A 315 11.19 17.23 6.01
C ARG A 315 11.24 15.97 6.86
N LEU A 316 10.54 14.91 6.44
CA LEU A 316 10.59 13.60 7.08
C LEU A 316 12.02 13.05 7.10
N HIS A 317 12.70 13.08 5.95
CA HIS A 317 14.10 12.68 5.85
C HIS A 317 15.00 13.50 6.77
N GLN A 318 14.82 14.82 6.83
CA GLN A 318 15.60 15.68 7.72
C GLN A 318 15.39 15.32 9.20
N ALA A 319 14.15 15.00 9.58
CA ALA A 319 13.82 14.59 10.95
C ALA A 319 14.46 13.24 11.30
N ASP A 320 14.38 12.27 10.40
CA ASP A 320 15.02 10.95 10.52
C ASP A 320 16.55 11.08 10.72
N VAL A 321 17.24 11.91 9.92
CA VAL A 321 18.68 12.17 10.09
C VAL A 321 19.02 12.84 11.44
N SER A 322 18.08 13.65 11.94
CA SER A 322 18.28 14.47 13.15
C SER A 322 17.96 13.72 14.44
N ALA A 323 17.19 12.63 14.37
CA ALA A 323 16.87 11.77 15.50
C ALA A 323 18.11 10.99 15.94
N LYS A 324 18.60 11.23 17.16
CA LYS A 324 19.83 10.65 17.72
C LYS A 324 19.73 10.39 19.21
#